data_AF-A0A5K7YNK6-F1
#
_entry.id   AF-A0A5K7YNK6-F1
#
_cell.length_a   1.000
_cell.length_b   1.000
_cell.length_c   1.000
_cell.angle_alpha   90.00
_cell.angle_beta   90.00
_cell.angle_gamma   90.00
#
_symmetry.space_group_name_H-M   'P 1'
#
loop_
_entity.id
_entity.type
_entity.pdbx_description
1 polymer ?
#
loop_
_entity_poly.entity_id
_entity_poly.type
_entity_poly.pdbx_seq_one_letter_code
_entity_poly.pdbx_strand_id
1 'polypeptide(L)'
;MMLKAIIFTAVLGVTLSFVTADAAASDRLLEKIGGGGHVMMIRHANAPGTGDPDHFRIGDCSTQRNLDDRGRAQARRIANGCEAGG
;
A
#
# COMPACT_ATOMS: atom_id res chain seq x y z
N MET A 1 23.19 -37.75 13.53
CA MET A 1 21.84 -37.28 13.16
C MET A 1 21.37 -36.13 14.06
N MET A 2 21.52 -36.23 15.38
CA MET A 2 21.08 -35.22 16.35
C MET A 2 21.76 -33.84 16.20
N LEU A 3 23.07 -33.77 15.95
CA LEU A 3 23.80 -32.49 15.82
C LEU A 3 23.36 -31.67 14.59
N LYS A 4 23.05 -32.33 13.47
CA LYS A 4 22.51 -31.69 12.25
C LYS A 4 21.12 -31.12 12.48
N ALA A 5 20.28 -31.81 13.26
CA ALA A 5 18.96 -31.32 13.65
C ALA A 5 19.07 -30.07 14.53
N ILE A 6 19.99 -30.05 15.51
CA ILE A 6 20.19 -28.87 16.38
C ILE A 6 20.65 -27.65 15.58
N ILE A 7 21.62 -27.82 14.67
CA ILE A 7 22.09 -26.73 13.81
C ILE A 7 20.97 -26.23 12.90
N PHE A 8 20.19 -27.14 12.31
CA PHE A 8 19.06 -26.79 11.45
C PHE A 8 17.99 -25.98 12.22
N THR A 9 17.63 -26.41 13.43
CA THR A 9 16.66 -25.71 14.28
C THR A 9 17.21 -24.35 14.74
N ALA A 10 18.50 -24.24 15.07
CA ALA A 10 19.12 -22.98 15.45
C ALA A 10 19.17 -21.99 14.28
N VAL A 11 19.54 -22.45 13.08
CA VAL A 11 19.55 -21.62 11.87
C VAL A 11 18.14 -21.18 11.50
N LEU A 12 17.15 -22.07 11.58
CA LEU A 12 15.75 -21.75 11.33
C LEU A 12 15.20 -20.74 12.35
N GLY A 13 15.53 -20.88 13.63
CA GLY A 13 15.14 -19.92 14.66
C GLY A 13 15.77 -18.53 14.47
N VAL A 14 17.04 -18.50 14.06
CA VAL A 14 17.74 -17.24 13.74
C VAL A 14 17.16 -16.58 12.50
N THR A 15 16.87 -17.35 11.43
CA THR A 15 16.28 -16.77 10.21
C THR A 15 14.86 -16.25 10.42
N LEU A 16 14.04 -16.90 11.26
CA LEU A 16 12.71 -16.41 11.60
C LEU A 16 12.74 -15.10 12.41
N SER A 17 13.80 -14.86 13.20
CA SER A 17 13.97 -13.63 13.99
C SER A 17 14.17 -12.38 13.13
N PHE A 18 14.58 -12.52 11.87
CA PHE A 18 14.76 -11.39 10.93
C PHE A 18 13.49 -11.02 10.14
N VAL A 19 12.39 -11.77 10.30
CA VAL A 19 11.12 -11.52 9.59
C VAL A 19 10.14 -10.72 10.48
N THR A 20 10.60 -9.63 11.06
CA THR A 20 9.72 -8.64 11.69
C THR A 20 9.48 -7.51 10.71
N ALA A 21 8.41 -7.62 9.92
CA ALA A 21 7.91 -6.49 9.14
C ALA A 21 7.28 -5.48 10.12
N ASP A 22 7.81 -4.26 10.18
CA ASP A 22 7.29 -3.19 11.04
C ASP A 22 5.99 -2.63 10.45
N ALA A 23 4.86 -3.26 10.77
CA ALA A 23 3.55 -2.72 10.44
C ALA A 23 3.26 -1.39 11.18
N ALA A 24 3.87 -1.22 12.36
CA ALA A 24 3.65 -0.09 13.26
C ALA A 24 4.09 1.28 12.71
N ALA A 25 5.07 1.32 11.79
CA ALA A 25 5.49 2.58 11.16
C ALA A 25 4.36 3.28 10.39
N SER A 26 3.45 2.53 9.77
CA SER A 26 2.35 3.10 8.97
C SER A 26 1.27 3.72 9.87
N ASP A 27 0.93 3.04 10.97
CA ASP A 27 -0.09 3.51 11.91
C ASP A 27 0.34 4.82 12.58
N ARG A 28 1.61 4.93 12.99
CA ARG A 28 2.17 6.15 13.58
C ARG A 28 2.20 7.35 12.62
N LEU A 29 2.28 7.10 11.32
CA LEU A 29 2.23 8.17 10.31
C LEU A 29 0.81 8.70 10.16
N LEU A 30 -0.17 7.80 10.10
CA LEU A 30 -1.58 8.16 9.95
C LEU A 30 -2.09 8.91 11.17
N GLU A 31 -1.77 8.43 12.38
CA GLU A 31 -2.08 9.11 13.65
C GLU A 31 -1.55 10.55 13.66
N LYS A 32 -0.31 10.76 13.19
CA LYS A 32 0.27 12.11 13.09
C LYS A 32 -0.47 12.99 12.09
N ILE A 33 -0.84 12.46 10.93
CA ILE A 33 -1.56 13.22 9.91
C ILE A 33 -2.98 13.59 10.40
N GLY A 34 -3.65 12.72 11.16
CA GLY A 34 -4.97 12.97 11.74
C GLY A 34 -5.01 14.18 12.71
N GLY A 35 -3.88 14.49 13.36
CA GLY A 35 -3.74 15.64 14.26
C GLY A 35 -3.79 17.03 13.60
N GLY A 36 -3.89 17.11 12.26
CA GLY A 36 -3.89 18.37 11.51
C GLY A 36 -2.50 19.00 11.35
N GLY A 37 -2.39 20.09 10.58
CA GLY A 37 -1.10 20.76 10.33
C GLY A 37 -0.16 20.01 9.36
N HIS A 38 -0.65 18.93 8.73
CA HIS A 38 0.09 18.11 7.80
C HIS A 38 -0.61 18.05 6.44
N VAL A 39 0.16 17.80 5.38
CA VAL A 39 -0.34 17.58 4.02
C VAL A 39 0.02 16.17 3.59
N MET A 40 -0.99 15.38 3.25
CA MET A 40 -0.81 14.06 2.65
C MET A 40 -0.90 14.16 1.13
N MET A 41 0.18 13.81 0.44
CA MET A 41 0.21 13.73 -1.02
C MET A 41 0.26 12.28 -1.45
N ILE A 42 -0.72 11.86 -2.25
CA ILE A 42 -0.81 10.51 -2.80
C ILE A 42 -0.74 10.54 -4.33
N ARG A 43 -0.09 9.54 -4.91
CA ARG A 43 -0.20 9.28 -6.34
C ARG A 43 -1.52 8.57 -6.63
N HIS A 44 -2.10 8.83 -7.80
CA HIS A 44 -3.25 8.08 -8.26
C HIS A 44 -2.96 6.57 -8.30
N ALA A 45 -4.00 5.76 -8.06
CA ALA A 45 -3.94 4.31 -8.18
C ALA A 45 -3.78 3.86 -9.65
N ASN A 46 -3.58 2.57 -9.89
CA ASN A 46 -3.27 2.06 -11.24
C ASN A 46 -4.34 2.44 -12.29
N ALA A 47 -3.90 3.15 -13.32
CA ALA A 47 -4.68 3.53 -14.50
C ALA A 47 -3.82 3.24 -15.73
N PRO A 48 -3.98 2.07 -16.38
CA PRO A 48 -3.13 1.64 -17.50
C PRO A 48 -3.13 2.61 -18.67
N GLY A 49 -2.03 2.63 -19.42
CA GLY A 49 -1.82 3.55 -20.55
C GLY A 49 -1.22 4.90 -20.13
N THR A 50 -1.13 5.82 -21.09
CA THR A 50 -0.50 7.14 -20.92
C THR A 50 -1.43 8.21 -21.51
N GLY A 51 -1.65 9.29 -20.77
CA GLY A 51 -2.55 10.37 -21.20
C GLY A 51 -4.03 9.98 -21.20
N ASP A 52 -4.90 10.93 -21.51
CA ASP A 52 -6.30 10.65 -21.82
C ASP A 52 -6.48 10.36 -23.31
N PRO A 53 -7.55 9.65 -23.73
CA PRO A 53 -7.83 9.40 -25.14
C PRO A 53 -8.05 10.69 -25.95
N ASP A 54 -7.73 10.70 -27.25
CA ASP A 54 -7.81 11.89 -28.12
C ASP A 54 -9.17 12.61 -28.13
N HIS A 55 -10.25 11.90 -27.81
CA HIS A 55 -11.63 12.38 -27.83
C HIS A 55 -12.28 12.41 -26.45
N PHE A 56 -11.47 12.50 -25.38
CA PHE A 56 -12.00 12.68 -24.03
C PHE A 56 -12.82 13.97 -23.92
N ARG A 57 -13.83 13.96 -23.05
CA ARG A 57 -14.71 15.09 -22.81
C ARG A 57 -14.58 15.54 -21.37
N ILE A 58 -14.26 16.81 -21.16
CA ILE A 58 -14.28 17.43 -19.83
C ILE A 58 -15.71 17.35 -19.30
N GLY A 59 -15.86 16.86 -18.06
CA GLY A 59 -17.16 16.62 -17.44
C GLY A 59 -17.73 15.22 -17.66
N ASP A 60 -17.12 14.40 -18.52
CA ASP A 60 -17.47 12.98 -18.71
C ASP A 60 -16.25 12.09 -18.46
N CYS A 61 -16.14 11.63 -17.21
CA CYS A 61 -15.04 10.76 -16.80
C CYS A 61 -15.01 9.43 -17.55
N SER A 62 -16.13 8.95 -18.11
CA SER A 62 -16.16 7.65 -18.82
C SER A 62 -15.28 7.63 -20.07
N THR A 63 -15.00 8.82 -20.62
CA THR A 63 -14.16 9.01 -21.82
C THR A 63 -12.68 9.24 -21.50
N GLN A 64 -12.30 9.34 -20.22
CA GLN A 64 -10.93 9.59 -19.76
C GLN A 64 -10.20 8.29 -19.41
N ARG A 65 -8.89 8.39 -19.12
CA ARG A 65 -8.11 7.25 -18.62
C ARG A 65 -8.44 6.99 -17.15
N ASN A 66 -9.17 5.90 -16.92
CA ASN A 66 -9.67 5.52 -15.61
C ASN A 66 -8.83 4.41 -14.95
N LEU A 67 -9.08 4.21 -13.65
CA LEU A 67 -8.55 3.08 -12.90
C LEU A 67 -9.05 1.75 -13.48
N ASP A 68 -8.16 0.76 -13.59
CA ASP A 68 -8.59 -0.64 -13.83
C ASP A 68 -9.10 -1.28 -12.53
N ASP A 69 -9.49 -2.55 -12.57
CA ASP A 69 -9.95 -3.28 -11.37
C ASP A 69 -8.91 -3.29 -10.26
N ARG A 70 -7.62 -3.43 -10.62
CA ARG A 70 -6.51 -3.39 -9.66
C ARG A 70 -6.35 -2.01 -9.05
N GLY A 71 -6.48 -0.95 -9.86
CA GLY A 71 -6.47 0.44 -9.41
C GLY A 71 -7.62 0.76 -8.49
N ARG A 72 -8.83 0.28 -8.79
CA ARG A 72 -10.00 0.43 -7.91
C ARG A 72 -9.78 -0.28 -6.57
N ALA A 73 -9.22 -1.49 -6.59
CA ALA A 73 -8.89 -2.21 -5.36
C ALA A 73 -7.80 -1.49 -4.55
N GLN A 74 -6.79 -0.90 -5.21
CA GLN A 74 -5.79 -0.06 -4.56
C GLN A 74 -6.41 1.18 -3.89
N ALA A 75 -7.27 1.90 -4.62
CA ALA A 75 -7.94 3.09 -4.08
C ALA A 75 -8.76 2.78 -2.83
N ARG A 76 -9.49 1.64 -2.82
CA ARG A 76 -10.22 1.18 -1.63
C ARG A 76 -9.30 0.87 -0.45
N ARG A 77 -8.15 0.22 -0.69
CA ARG A 77 -7.18 -0.04 0.39
C ARG A 77 -6.57 1.25 0.96
N ILE A 78 -6.29 2.23 0.11
CA ILE A 78 -5.81 3.55 0.55
C ILE A 78 -6.87 4.22 1.42
N ALA A 79 -8.13 4.25 0.97
CA ALA A 79 -9.25 4.82 1.73
C ALA A 79 -9.38 4.16 3.11
N ASN A 80 -9.43 2.83 3.17
CA ASN A 80 -9.52 2.09 4.43
C ASN A 80 -8.35 2.40 5.38
N GLY A 81 -7.13 2.56 4.84
CA GLY A 81 -5.97 2.94 5.65
C GLY A 81 -6.10 4.34 6.23
N CYS A 82 -6.56 5.31 5.45
CA CYS A 82 -6.81 6.67 5.92
C CYS A 82 -7.95 6.75 6.95
N GLU A 83 -9.03 5.99 6.76
CA GLU A 83 -10.16 5.93 7.72
C GLU A 83 -9.77 5.28 9.04
N ALA A 84 -8.89 4.27 9.03
CA ALA A 84 -8.47 3.58 10.24
C ALA A 84 -7.50 4.38 11.13
N GLY A 85 -6.82 5.39 10.57
CA GLY A 85 -5.78 6.14 11.26
C GLY A 85 -6.09 7.62 11.52
N GLY A 86 -7.29 8.09 11.16
CA GLY A 86 -7.85 9.41 11.53
C GLY A 86 -8.97 9.26 12.54
#